data_AF-A0A373D898-F1
#
_entry.id   AF-A0A373D898-F1
#
_cell.length_a   1.000
_cell.length_b   1.000
_cell.length_c   1.000
_cell.angle_alpha   90.00
_cell.angle_beta   90.00
_cell.angle_gamma   90.00
#
_symmetry.space_group_name_H-M   'P 1'
#
loop_
_entity.id
_entity.type
_entity.pdbx_description
1 polymer ?
#
loop_
_entity_poly.entity_id
_entity_poly.type
_entity_poly.pdbx_seq_one_letter_code
_entity_poly.pdbx_strand_id
1 'polypeptide(L)'
;MEKEGGKVKKIWMMTAALGLGIWLTGCSPAFVPVEDPSEPQTEERNSPETEKEDQRENLAFQPLSEEERRWIVTELESFDGDHKFSDMDPEKAASCGGEIRDAYDFVGRETENGCGYVLGFRKGKEDPLKDLSIYSIDDVIEAEKWNEDESIFEKVYTFENVYEMYYTEAKDVLFFVPSGIEGPEELRKAFTYSLCDGDEGVRYLETVKERGVRMSPPEDGGYLTVRRFEAAEVLEEYIPLTEDQEKEITGLNEIIDPVMYGIDGITYAASQEIYESENPDPDEITVPALKIAEEKCEFQTVGTEDMKEITSAELEVVPISKELEKNTDLARKDSADSEVVGISEMLQDPELLKRLEEILAGASFDEAKECPYNGILTLTKADGTQVVVRLASDGCDSMVYGSYSFYQAAGGEVAEIWDMFPEVKAEIVK
;
A
#
# COMPACT_ATOMS: atom_id res chain seq x y z
N MET A 1 -29.48 22.40 45.68
CA MET A 1 -28.28 22.77 46.46
C MET A 1 -27.66 21.49 46.99
N GLU A 2 -27.21 20.57 46.14
CA GLU A 2 -26.10 20.69 45.17
C GLU A 2 -24.83 21.23 45.82
N LYS A 3 -23.85 20.33 45.95
CA LYS A 3 -22.49 20.54 45.45
C LYS A 3 -21.99 19.22 44.88
N GLU A 4 -21.96 19.19 43.55
CA GLU A 4 -21.33 18.20 42.71
C GLU A 4 -19.81 18.16 42.96
N GLY A 5 -19.26 16.95 43.05
CA GLY A 5 -17.83 16.71 42.96
C GLY A 5 -17.46 16.50 41.50
N GLY A 6 -16.88 17.53 40.88
CA GLY A 6 -16.43 17.49 39.49
C GLY A 6 -15.32 16.44 39.28
N LYS A 7 -15.57 15.47 38.41
CA LYS A 7 -14.53 14.73 37.70
C LYS A 7 -14.11 15.56 36.48
N VAL A 8 -12.81 15.82 36.39
CA VAL A 8 -12.18 16.53 35.27
C VAL A 8 -12.27 15.63 34.03
N LYS A 9 -13.05 16.04 33.03
CA LYS A 9 -13.02 15.48 31.67
C LYS A 9 -11.65 15.80 31.06
N LYS A 10 -10.84 14.77 30.76
CA LYS A 10 -9.71 14.90 29.84
C LYS A 10 -10.28 14.89 28.44
N ILE A 11 -10.31 16.05 27.80
CA ILE A 11 -10.59 16.21 26.37
C ILE A 11 -9.25 15.92 25.69
N TRP A 12 -9.17 14.84 24.92
CA TRP A 12 -8.07 14.65 23.98
C TRP A 12 -8.35 15.52 22.76
N MET A 13 -7.63 16.64 22.66
CA MET A 13 -7.52 17.43 21.43
C MET A 13 -6.48 16.72 20.56
N MET A 14 -6.94 16.07 19.48
CA MET A 14 -6.08 15.71 18.35
C MET A 14 -5.46 17.01 17.84
N THR A 15 -4.18 17.20 18.13
CA THR A 15 -3.40 18.34 17.69
C THR A 15 -2.58 17.86 16.50
N ALA A 16 -3.14 17.96 15.29
CA ALA A 16 -2.35 17.84 14.07
C ALA A 16 -1.53 19.12 13.92
N ALA A 17 -0.20 19.02 14.08
CA ALA A 17 0.70 20.14 13.85
C ALA A 17 1.98 19.67 13.16
N LEU A 18 2.07 20.10 11.90
CA LEU A 18 3.24 20.60 11.16
C LEU A 18 4.20 19.59 10.52
N GLY A 19 4.15 19.59 9.19
CA GLY A 19 5.28 20.06 8.40
C GLY A 19 6.25 18.98 7.96
N LEU A 20 5.82 18.15 7.01
CA LEU A 20 6.68 17.37 6.14
C LEU A 20 6.17 17.58 4.72
N GLY A 21 7.04 18.02 3.81
CA GLY A 21 6.69 18.11 2.39
C GLY A 21 6.31 16.73 1.90
N ILE A 22 5.05 16.57 1.49
CA ILE A 22 4.51 15.31 0.97
C ILE A 22 4.92 15.24 -0.50
N TRP A 23 5.75 14.25 -0.83
CA TRP A 23 6.03 13.90 -2.21
C TRP A 23 4.77 13.25 -2.81
N LEU A 24 4.20 13.85 -3.85
CA LEU A 24 3.14 13.22 -4.64
C LEU A 24 3.78 12.13 -5.50
N THR A 25 3.39 10.88 -5.28
CA THR A 25 3.91 9.72 -6.01
C THR A 25 3.42 9.76 -7.46
N GLY A 26 4.35 9.98 -8.39
CA GLY A 26 4.17 9.53 -9.77
C GLY A 26 4.60 8.08 -9.88
N CYS A 27 3.83 7.25 -10.59
CA CYS A 27 4.28 5.93 -11.03
C CYS A 27 5.58 6.12 -11.83
N SER A 28 6.69 5.65 -11.24
CA SER A 28 8.13 5.73 -11.59
C SER A 28 8.62 6.46 -12.87
N PRO A 29 9.78 7.15 -12.83
CA PRO A 29 10.46 7.65 -14.01
C PRO A 29 11.40 6.61 -14.63
N ALA A 30 11.22 6.30 -15.91
CA ALA A 30 12.27 5.72 -16.74
C ALA A 30 13.34 6.80 -17.01
N PHE A 31 14.58 6.57 -16.58
CA PHE A 31 15.72 7.45 -16.92
C PHE A 31 16.62 6.77 -17.94
N VAL A 32 16.94 7.48 -19.03
CA VAL A 32 17.91 7.08 -20.05
C VAL A 32 19.32 7.46 -19.55
N PRO A 33 20.28 6.52 -19.41
CA PRO A 33 21.63 6.87 -18.97
C PRO A 33 22.35 7.77 -19.98
N VAL A 34 22.92 8.87 -19.52
CA VAL A 34 23.91 9.65 -20.26
C VAL A 34 25.26 8.94 -20.15
N GLU A 35 25.80 8.48 -21.27
CA GLU A 35 27.16 7.91 -21.35
C GLU A 35 28.23 9.00 -21.08
N ASP A 36 29.13 8.73 -20.14
CA ASP A 36 30.33 9.54 -19.88
C ASP A 36 31.34 9.38 -21.03
N PRO A 37 31.75 10.46 -21.73
CA PRO A 37 32.68 10.39 -22.84
C PRO A 37 34.13 10.38 -22.33
N SER A 38 34.54 9.31 -21.63
CA SER A 38 35.94 9.22 -21.21
C SER A 38 36.48 7.80 -21.03
N GLU A 39 36.58 7.01 -22.11
CA GLU A 39 37.66 6.01 -22.26
C GLU A 39 37.92 5.64 -23.75
N PRO A 40 39.17 5.34 -24.15
CA PRO A 40 39.56 5.23 -25.55
C PRO A 40 39.31 3.83 -26.15
N GLN A 41 38.94 3.84 -27.43
CA GLN A 41 38.67 2.67 -28.27
C GLN A 41 39.84 1.67 -28.37
N THR A 42 39.53 0.38 -28.28
CA THR A 42 40.29 -0.69 -28.95
C THR A 42 39.36 -1.77 -29.53
N GLU A 43 39.36 -1.81 -30.87
CA GLU A 43 39.23 -2.92 -31.83
C GLU A 43 38.12 -3.99 -31.71
N GLU A 44 37.19 -3.88 -32.66
CA GLU A 44 36.62 -4.91 -33.54
C GLU A 44 36.35 -6.33 -33.01
N ARG A 45 35.05 -6.68 -32.95
CA ARG A 45 34.57 -7.97 -33.45
C ARG A 45 33.21 -7.84 -34.10
N ASN A 46 33.21 -7.91 -35.44
CA ASN A 46 32.01 -8.00 -36.27
C ASN A 46 31.24 -9.31 -35.99
N SER A 47 30.00 -9.19 -35.52
CA SER A 47 28.93 -10.18 -35.70
C SER A 47 27.63 -9.40 -35.93
N PRO A 48 26.79 -9.78 -36.92
CA PRO A 48 25.55 -9.05 -37.20
C PRO A 48 24.50 -9.46 -36.18
N GLU A 49 24.40 -8.73 -35.08
CA GLU A 49 23.18 -8.72 -34.30
C GLU A 49 22.19 -7.83 -35.05
N THR A 50 21.21 -8.48 -35.68
CA THR A 50 19.97 -7.83 -36.07
C THR A 50 19.41 -7.16 -34.82
N GLU A 51 19.53 -5.83 -34.78
CA GLU A 51 18.72 -4.94 -33.98
C GLU A 51 17.26 -5.42 -34.13
N LYS A 52 16.76 -6.09 -33.10
CA LYS A 52 15.33 -6.08 -32.87
C LYS A 52 15.05 -4.70 -32.30
N GLU A 53 14.90 -3.73 -33.20
CA GLU A 53 14.20 -2.50 -32.92
C GLU A 53 12.96 -2.87 -32.09
N ASP A 54 12.92 -2.29 -30.90
CA ASP A 54 11.85 -2.44 -29.94
C ASP A 54 10.54 -2.01 -30.62
N GLN A 55 9.73 -2.98 -31.05
CA GLN A 55 8.46 -2.75 -31.74
C GLN A 55 7.36 -2.19 -30.80
N ARG A 56 7.74 -1.58 -29.67
CA ARG A 56 6.85 -0.78 -28.82
C ARG A 56 6.74 0.68 -29.27
N GLU A 57 7.62 1.18 -30.14
CA GLU A 57 7.43 2.48 -30.79
C GLU A 57 6.40 2.38 -31.94
N ASN A 58 5.10 2.37 -31.63
CA ASN A 58 3.98 2.90 -32.46
C ASN A 58 2.58 2.41 -32.03
N LEU A 59 2.29 2.28 -30.72
CA LEU A 59 0.90 2.40 -30.30
C LEU A 59 0.56 3.90 -30.28
N ALA A 60 -0.01 4.39 -31.39
CA ALA A 60 -0.47 5.76 -31.48
C ALA A 60 -1.48 6.02 -30.36
N PHE A 61 -1.17 6.95 -29.45
CA PHE A 61 -2.10 7.37 -28.39
C PHE A 61 -3.50 7.62 -28.96
N GLN A 62 -4.49 6.99 -28.35
CA GLN A 62 -5.91 7.18 -28.63
C GLN A 62 -6.56 7.78 -27.39
N PRO A 63 -7.18 8.96 -27.50
CA PRO A 63 -7.95 9.52 -26.40
C PRO A 63 -9.06 8.56 -25.99
N LEU A 64 -9.27 8.41 -24.69
CA LEU A 64 -10.39 7.63 -24.16
C LEU A 64 -11.72 8.19 -24.70
N SER A 65 -12.60 7.30 -25.13
CA SER A 65 -13.95 7.63 -25.59
C SER A 65 -14.82 8.14 -24.43
N GLU A 66 -15.92 8.83 -24.73
CA GLU A 66 -16.89 9.27 -23.72
C GLU A 66 -17.52 8.09 -22.95
N GLU A 67 -17.56 6.89 -23.54
CA GLU A 67 -18.06 5.69 -22.86
C GLU A 67 -17.05 5.17 -21.84
N GLU A 68 -15.78 5.08 -22.21
CA GLU A 68 -14.69 4.68 -21.30
C GLU A 68 -14.54 5.66 -20.13
N ARG A 69 -14.59 6.97 -20.40
CA ARG A 69 -14.52 7.99 -19.34
C ARG A 69 -15.66 7.86 -18.33
N ARG A 70 -16.89 7.65 -18.81
CA ARG A 70 -18.06 7.44 -17.95
C ARG A 70 -17.97 6.12 -17.18
N TRP A 71 -17.43 5.09 -17.81
CA TRP A 71 -17.18 3.82 -17.15
C TRP A 71 -16.17 3.99 -16.01
N ILE A 72 -15.04 4.68 -16.22
CA ILE A 72 -14.05 4.95 -15.17
C ILE A 72 -14.70 5.68 -13.98
N VAL A 73 -15.44 6.76 -14.22
CA VAL A 73 -16.16 7.49 -13.16
C VAL A 73 -17.10 6.56 -12.39
N THR A 74 -17.89 5.75 -13.10
CA THR A 74 -18.87 4.84 -12.50
C THR A 74 -18.19 3.72 -11.70
N GLU A 75 -17.08 3.20 -12.23
CA GLU A 75 -16.30 2.13 -11.61
C GLU A 75 -15.66 2.64 -10.31
N LEU A 76 -15.02 3.80 -10.32
CA LEU A 76 -14.47 4.42 -9.11
C LEU A 76 -15.57 4.65 -8.08
N GLU A 77 -16.64 5.37 -8.43
CA GLU A 77 -17.74 5.66 -7.50
C GLU A 77 -18.43 4.40 -6.95
N SER A 78 -18.28 3.23 -7.58
CA SER A 78 -18.82 1.98 -7.06
C SER A 78 -18.08 1.43 -5.83
N PHE A 79 -16.86 1.91 -5.54
CA PHE A 79 -16.11 1.54 -4.33
C PHE A 79 -16.50 2.39 -3.12
N ASP A 80 -17.02 3.61 -3.35
CA ASP A 80 -17.41 4.52 -2.28
C ASP A 80 -18.93 4.46 -2.03
N GLY A 81 -19.31 3.65 -1.04
CA GLY A 81 -20.70 3.51 -0.62
C GLY A 81 -21.20 4.61 0.32
N ASP A 82 -20.30 5.43 0.88
CA ASP A 82 -20.64 6.43 1.89
C ASP A 82 -21.14 7.70 1.21
N HIS A 83 -20.56 8.00 0.05
CA HIS A 83 -20.84 9.21 -0.69
C HIS A 83 -21.88 9.02 -1.81
N LYS A 84 -22.59 10.12 -2.10
CA LYS A 84 -23.44 10.25 -3.29
C LYS A 84 -22.96 11.43 -4.12
N PHE A 85 -22.21 11.10 -5.17
CA PHE A 85 -21.63 12.11 -6.04
C PHE A 85 -22.63 12.62 -7.08
N SER A 86 -22.54 13.92 -7.34
CA SER A 86 -23.25 14.64 -8.38
C SER A 86 -22.26 15.44 -9.24
N ASP A 87 -22.71 15.90 -10.40
CA ASP A 87 -21.85 16.68 -11.29
C ASP A 87 -21.45 18.01 -10.62
N MET A 88 -20.16 18.25 -10.53
CA MET A 88 -19.60 19.53 -10.13
C MET A 88 -19.81 20.57 -11.24
N ASP A 89 -19.84 21.85 -10.88
CA ASP A 89 -19.78 22.93 -11.87
C ASP A 89 -18.61 22.72 -12.86
N PRO A 90 -18.86 22.70 -14.19
CA PRO A 90 -17.81 22.39 -15.16
C PRO A 90 -16.64 23.37 -15.20
N GLU A 91 -16.88 24.66 -14.91
CA GLU A 91 -15.81 25.65 -14.86
C GLU A 91 -14.95 25.46 -13.61
N LYS A 92 -15.58 25.11 -12.47
CA LYS A 92 -14.86 24.70 -11.26
C LYS A 92 -13.98 23.48 -11.54
N ALA A 93 -14.51 22.44 -12.18
CA ALA A 93 -13.72 21.25 -12.55
C ALA A 93 -12.57 21.59 -13.50
N ALA A 94 -12.83 22.34 -14.58
CA ALA A 94 -11.81 22.75 -15.54
C ALA A 94 -10.74 23.66 -14.93
N SER A 95 -11.08 24.46 -13.91
CA SER A 95 -10.12 25.33 -13.20
C SER A 95 -9.04 24.56 -12.45
N CYS A 96 -9.28 23.29 -12.11
CA CYS A 96 -8.27 22.41 -11.52
C CYS A 96 -7.13 22.13 -12.50
N GLY A 97 -7.43 22.11 -13.80
CA GLY A 97 -6.44 21.93 -14.86
C GLY A 97 -5.53 23.13 -15.10
N GLY A 98 -5.83 24.31 -14.53
CA GLY A 98 -5.01 25.51 -14.68
C GLY A 98 -4.60 25.78 -16.13
N GLU A 99 -3.29 25.79 -16.36
CA GLU A 99 -2.68 26.06 -17.67
C GLU A 99 -2.81 24.91 -18.68
N ILE A 100 -3.05 23.67 -18.22
CA ILE A 100 -3.25 22.50 -19.08
C ILE A 100 -4.73 22.22 -19.39
N ARG A 101 -5.64 23.12 -18.98
CA ARG A 101 -7.10 22.95 -19.12
C ARG A 101 -7.57 22.65 -20.55
N ASP A 102 -6.84 23.13 -21.55
CA ASP A 102 -7.20 22.95 -22.96
C ASP A 102 -6.73 21.58 -23.50
N ALA A 103 -5.77 20.93 -22.85
CA ALA A 103 -5.20 19.63 -23.23
C ALA A 103 -5.97 18.43 -22.67
N TYR A 104 -6.79 18.64 -21.64
CA TYR A 104 -7.60 17.61 -20.98
C TYR A 104 -9.10 17.97 -21.00
N ASP A 105 -9.95 16.95 -20.97
CA ASP A 105 -11.36 17.07 -20.63
C ASP A 105 -11.55 16.77 -19.14
N PHE A 106 -12.18 17.68 -18.40
CA PHE A 106 -12.34 17.56 -16.95
C PHE A 106 -13.76 17.14 -16.59
N VAL A 107 -13.86 16.12 -15.74
CA VAL A 107 -15.11 15.67 -15.13
C VAL A 107 -14.97 15.82 -13.63
N GLY A 108 -15.69 16.79 -13.06
CA GLY A 108 -15.73 17.01 -11.62
C GLY A 108 -16.96 16.39 -10.98
N ARG A 109 -16.78 15.82 -9.80
CA ARG A 109 -17.81 15.12 -9.05
C ARG A 109 -17.75 15.58 -7.59
N GLU A 110 -18.88 15.94 -7.01
CA GLU A 110 -18.95 16.45 -5.64
C GLU A 110 -20.22 16.01 -4.90
N THR A 111 -20.12 16.01 -3.57
CA THR A 111 -21.23 15.68 -2.65
C THR A 111 -21.75 16.94 -1.98
N GLU A 112 -22.98 16.88 -1.43
CA GLU A 112 -23.55 17.98 -0.65
C GLU A 112 -22.74 18.29 0.62
N ASN A 113 -22.00 17.31 1.14
CA ASN A 113 -21.24 17.41 2.39
C ASN A 113 -19.83 18.02 2.20
N GLY A 114 -19.45 18.36 0.96
CA GLY A 114 -18.17 19.01 0.68
C GLY A 114 -17.00 18.06 0.42
N CYS A 115 -17.28 16.81 0.05
CA CYS A 115 -16.31 15.87 -0.51
C CYS A 115 -16.38 15.90 -2.06
N GLY A 116 -15.25 15.71 -2.75
CA GLY A 116 -15.23 15.73 -4.21
C GLY A 116 -13.87 15.51 -4.85
N TYR A 117 -13.90 15.21 -6.15
CA TYR A 117 -12.72 14.94 -6.96
C TYR A 117 -12.93 15.40 -8.41
N VAL A 118 -11.84 15.54 -9.16
CA VAL A 118 -11.89 15.86 -10.58
C VAL A 118 -10.98 14.91 -11.35
N LEU A 119 -11.50 14.30 -12.42
CA LEU A 119 -10.71 13.54 -13.37
C LEU A 119 -10.38 14.39 -14.61
N GLY A 120 -9.12 14.39 -15.01
CA GLY A 120 -8.67 14.98 -16.28
C GLY A 120 -8.33 13.88 -17.28
N PHE A 121 -9.00 13.87 -18.45
CA PHE A 121 -8.76 12.90 -19.53
C PHE A 121 -8.06 13.56 -20.72
N ARG A 122 -6.89 13.08 -21.12
CA ARG A 122 -6.08 13.71 -22.18
C ARG A 122 -6.77 13.66 -23.54
N LYS A 123 -6.90 14.82 -24.20
CA LYS A 123 -7.60 14.97 -25.50
C LYS A 123 -6.76 14.59 -26.71
N GLY A 124 -5.44 14.77 -26.62
CA GLY A 124 -4.53 14.72 -27.77
C GLY A 124 -3.30 13.87 -27.51
N LYS A 125 -2.54 13.61 -28.57
CA LYS A 125 -1.29 12.83 -28.49
C LYS A 125 -0.16 13.57 -27.79
N GLU A 126 -0.22 14.89 -27.74
CA GLU A 126 0.75 15.71 -27.02
C GLU A 126 0.45 15.61 -25.53
N ASP A 127 1.43 15.10 -24.79
CA ASP A 127 1.43 15.10 -23.34
C ASP A 127 2.01 16.43 -22.84
N PRO A 128 1.19 17.33 -22.27
CA PRO A 128 1.71 18.61 -21.76
C PRO A 128 2.57 18.43 -20.51
N LEU A 129 2.48 17.28 -19.83
CA LEU A 129 3.24 16.97 -18.61
C LEU A 129 4.47 16.09 -18.90
N LYS A 130 4.83 15.93 -20.18
CA LYS A 130 5.99 15.14 -20.58
C LYS A 130 7.27 15.73 -20.02
N ASP A 131 8.12 14.86 -19.47
CA ASP A 131 9.43 15.20 -18.90
C ASP A 131 9.37 16.21 -17.74
N LEU A 132 8.20 16.38 -17.12
CA LEU A 132 8.02 17.22 -15.93
C LEU A 132 8.01 16.38 -14.66
N SER A 133 8.65 16.90 -13.62
CA SER A 133 8.54 16.41 -12.24
C SER A 133 7.41 17.16 -11.56
N ILE A 134 6.46 16.45 -10.96
CA ILE A 134 5.29 17.03 -10.29
C ILE A 134 5.42 16.81 -8.79
N TYR A 135 5.27 17.85 -7.99
CA TYR A 135 5.37 17.78 -6.53
C TYR A 135 4.55 18.85 -5.84
N SER A 136 4.33 18.69 -4.54
CA SER A 136 3.70 19.69 -3.68
C SER A 136 4.76 20.52 -2.96
N ILE A 137 4.71 21.84 -3.09
CA ILE A 137 5.53 22.81 -2.34
C ILE A 137 4.59 23.88 -1.77
N ASP A 138 4.73 24.18 -0.48
CA ASP A 138 3.99 25.25 0.21
C ASP A 138 2.47 25.22 -0.05
N ASP A 139 1.87 24.01 0.05
CA ASP A 139 0.44 23.75 -0.18
C ASP A 139 -0.05 24.01 -1.62
N VAL A 140 0.87 24.03 -2.59
CA VAL A 140 0.57 24.18 -4.02
C VAL A 140 1.27 23.08 -4.81
N ILE A 141 0.60 22.58 -5.85
CA ILE A 141 1.20 21.60 -6.76
C ILE A 141 1.88 22.32 -7.92
N GLU A 142 3.15 21.98 -8.14
CA GLU A 142 3.98 22.54 -9.22
C GLU A 142 4.48 21.42 -10.13
N ALA A 143 4.58 21.72 -11.43
CA ALA A 143 5.22 20.87 -12.41
C ALA A 143 6.47 21.58 -12.94
N GLU A 144 7.62 20.96 -12.76
CA GLU A 144 8.92 21.56 -13.04
C GLU A 144 9.75 20.71 -13.98
N LYS A 145 10.61 21.37 -14.76
CA LYS A 145 11.55 20.74 -15.66
C LYS A 145 12.97 20.92 -15.16
N TRP A 146 13.75 19.85 -15.13
CA TRP A 146 15.16 19.97 -14.83
C TRP A 146 15.90 20.71 -15.95
N ASN A 147 16.59 21.80 -15.62
CA ASN A 147 17.51 22.49 -16.51
C ASN A 147 18.95 22.09 -16.15
N GLU A 148 19.59 21.31 -17.03
CA GLU A 148 20.97 20.85 -16.83
C GLU A 148 22.00 22.00 -16.82
N ASP A 149 21.80 23.01 -17.68
CA ASP A 149 22.74 24.13 -17.84
C ASP A 149 22.81 25.00 -16.57
N GLU A 150 21.66 25.24 -15.96
CA GLU A 150 21.53 26.06 -14.76
C GLU A 150 21.57 25.23 -13.46
N SER A 151 21.46 23.90 -13.58
CA SER A 151 21.36 22.96 -12.45
C SER A 151 20.25 23.34 -11.46
N ILE A 152 19.11 23.76 -12.00
CA ILE A 152 17.90 24.12 -11.25
C ILE A 152 16.68 23.43 -11.86
N PHE A 153 15.63 23.28 -11.06
CA PHE A 153 14.31 23.00 -11.59
C PHE A 153 13.64 24.32 -12.01
N GLU A 154 13.17 24.36 -13.25
CA GLU A 154 12.42 25.47 -13.81
C GLU A 154 10.94 25.16 -13.75
N LYS A 155 10.19 26.02 -13.08
CA LYS A 155 8.75 25.90 -13.00
C LYS A 155 8.08 26.10 -14.35
N VAL A 156 7.26 25.11 -14.74
CA VAL A 156 6.48 25.13 -15.98
C VAL A 156 5.00 25.40 -15.69
N TYR A 157 4.42 24.72 -14.71
CA TYR A 157 3.00 24.91 -14.33
C TYR A 157 2.82 25.03 -12.82
N THR A 158 1.78 25.76 -12.43
CA THR A 158 1.27 25.82 -11.05
C THR A 158 -0.22 25.49 -11.04
N PHE A 159 -0.63 24.55 -10.17
CA PHE A 159 -2.02 24.16 -9.99
C PHE A 159 -2.58 24.79 -8.70
N GLU A 160 -3.12 26.00 -8.81
CA GLU A 160 -3.55 26.81 -7.66
C GLU A 160 -4.84 26.32 -6.97
N ASN A 161 -5.66 25.52 -7.67
CA ASN A 161 -6.96 25.07 -7.17
C ASN A 161 -6.97 23.58 -6.80
N VAL A 162 -5.80 22.98 -6.60
CA VAL A 162 -5.63 21.56 -6.31
C VAL A 162 -4.79 21.42 -5.06
N TYR A 163 -5.23 20.55 -4.16
CA TYR A 163 -4.50 20.18 -2.95
C TYR A 163 -3.71 18.87 -3.15
N GLU A 164 -4.28 17.89 -3.85
CA GLU A 164 -3.59 16.64 -4.22
C GLU A 164 -3.81 16.29 -5.70
N MET A 165 -2.78 15.70 -6.31
CA MET A 165 -2.81 15.22 -7.70
C MET A 165 -2.17 13.85 -7.81
N TYR A 166 -2.88 12.93 -8.45
CA TYR A 166 -2.41 11.60 -8.84
C TYR A 166 -2.58 11.44 -10.35
N TYR A 167 -1.78 10.58 -10.95
CA TYR A 167 -1.80 10.39 -12.40
C TYR A 167 -1.27 9.02 -12.79
N THR A 168 -1.86 8.50 -13.86
CA THR A 168 -1.36 7.32 -14.57
C THR A 168 0.05 7.56 -15.11
N GLU A 169 0.83 6.50 -15.30
CA GLU A 169 2.19 6.59 -15.87
C GLU A 169 2.19 7.34 -17.22
N ALA A 170 1.22 7.02 -18.08
CA ALA A 170 1.02 7.63 -19.38
C ALA A 170 0.44 9.07 -19.33
N LYS A 171 0.05 9.54 -18.14
CA LYS A 171 -0.58 10.84 -17.85
C LYS A 171 -1.80 11.12 -18.73
N ASP A 172 -2.49 10.07 -19.15
CA ASP A 172 -3.71 10.17 -19.94
C ASP A 172 -4.97 10.31 -19.07
N VAL A 173 -4.89 9.85 -17.82
CA VAL A 173 -5.84 10.16 -16.75
C VAL A 173 -5.13 10.79 -15.56
N LEU A 174 -5.67 11.93 -15.10
CA LEU A 174 -5.26 12.67 -13.90
C LEU A 174 -6.41 12.61 -12.88
N PHE A 175 -6.09 12.47 -11.61
CA PHE A 175 -7.01 12.55 -10.48
C PHE A 175 -6.61 13.74 -9.61
N PHE A 176 -7.54 14.67 -9.38
CA PHE A 176 -7.34 15.86 -8.58
C PHE A 176 -8.27 15.88 -7.38
N VAL A 177 -7.73 16.30 -6.23
CA VAL A 177 -8.52 16.76 -5.09
C VAL A 177 -8.52 18.29 -5.10
N PRO A 178 -9.66 18.95 -5.40
CA PRO A 178 -9.73 20.41 -5.44
C PRO A 178 -9.48 21.04 -4.07
N SER A 179 -8.83 22.21 -4.05
CA SER A 179 -8.58 22.95 -2.81
C SER A 179 -9.89 23.35 -2.12
N GLY A 180 -9.94 23.18 -0.80
CA GLY A 180 -11.09 23.56 0.03
C GLY A 180 -12.26 22.56 0.00
N ILE A 181 -12.03 21.36 -0.54
CA ILE A 181 -12.96 20.23 -0.56
C ILE A 181 -12.22 19.03 0.05
N GLU A 182 -12.95 18.16 0.73
CA GLU A 182 -12.40 16.90 1.24
C GLU A 182 -12.21 15.89 0.09
N GLY A 183 -11.05 15.23 0.08
CA GLY A 183 -10.73 14.24 -0.94
C GLY A 183 -11.28 12.86 -0.57
N PRO A 184 -11.96 12.15 -1.48
CA PRO A 184 -12.44 10.80 -1.21
C PRO A 184 -11.28 9.80 -1.22
N GLU A 185 -10.80 9.41 -0.04
CA GLU A 185 -9.63 8.52 0.10
C GLU A 185 -9.87 7.15 -0.56
N GLU A 186 -11.06 6.55 -0.40
CA GLU A 186 -11.43 5.29 -1.02
C GLU A 186 -11.32 5.36 -2.55
N LEU A 187 -11.82 6.46 -3.16
CA LEU A 187 -11.76 6.66 -4.62
C LEU A 187 -10.34 6.89 -5.12
N ARG A 188 -9.52 7.59 -4.33
CA ARG A 188 -8.11 7.80 -4.63
C ARG A 188 -7.36 6.47 -4.65
N LYS A 189 -7.58 5.59 -3.66
CA LYS A 189 -7.00 4.24 -3.64
C LYS A 189 -7.52 3.39 -4.79
N ALA A 190 -8.83 3.43 -5.06
CA ALA A 190 -9.43 2.75 -6.20
C ALA A 190 -8.82 3.22 -7.53
N PHE A 191 -8.54 4.51 -7.69
CA PHE A 191 -7.85 5.07 -8.86
C PHE A 191 -6.45 4.48 -9.02
N THR A 192 -5.66 4.46 -7.94
CA THR A 192 -4.31 3.89 -7.95
C THR A 192 -4.35 2.42 -8.36
N TYR A 193 -5.11 1.59 -7.66
CA TYR A 193 -5.14 0.15 -7.97
C TYR A 193 -5.73 -0.16 -9.35
N SER A 194 -6.75 0.57 -9.81
CA SER A 194 -7.42 0.26 -11.08
C SER A 194 -6.66 0.76 -12.32
N LEU A 195 -5.92 1.86 -12.21
CA LEU A 195 -5.32 2.54 -13.36
C LEU A 195 -3.80 2.69 -13.29
N CYS A 196 -3.18 2.46 -12.13
CA CYS A 196 -1.74 2.65 -11.92
C CYS A 196 -1.00 1.33 -11.68
N ASP A 197 -1.59 0.41 -10.91
CA ASP A 197 -0.90 -0.81 -10.43
C ASP A 197 -1.05 -2.01 -11.38
N GLY A 198 -1.55 -1.78 -12.59
CA GLY A 198 -1.73 -2.79 -13.63
C GLY A 198 -2.71 -3.92 -13.24
N ASP A 199 -2.51 -5.09 -13.84
CA ASP A 199 -3.43 -6.23 -13.69
C ASP A 199 -3.49 -6.78 -12.25
N GLU A 200 -2.48 -6.53 -11.42
CA GLU A 200 -2.48 -6.93 -10.00
C GLU A 200 -3.39 -6.04 -9.17
N GLY A 201 -3.31 -4.72 -9.32
CA GLY A 201 -4.22 -3.80 -8.65
C GLY A 201 -5.69 -4.02 -9.06
N VAL A 202 -5.95 -4.28 -10.34
CA VAL A 202 -7.30 -4.62 -10.81
C VAL A 202 -7.83 -5.90 -10.15
N ARG A 203 -7.03 -6.97 -10.11
CA ARG A 203 -7.41 -8.21 -9.40
C ARG A 203 -7.66 -7.97 -7.93
N TYR A 204 -6.81 -7.18 -7.28
CA TYR A 204 -7.00 -6.82 -5.87
C TYR A 204 -8.35 -6.15 -5.64
N LEU A 205 -8.71 -5.14 -6.44
CA LEU A 205 -10.00 -4.46 -6.34
C LEU A 205 -11.21 -5.36 -6.57
N GLU A 206 -11.11 -6.35 -7.46
CA GLU A 206 -12.15 -7.36 -7.62
C GLU A 206 -12.37 -8.14 -6.32
N THR A 207 -11.29 -8.54 -5.63
CA THR A 207 -11.39 -9.22 -4.33
C THR A 207 -11.94 -8.32 -3.23
N VAL A 208 -11.58 -7.03 -3.22
CA VAL A 208 -12.09 -6.04 -2.26
C VAL A 208 -13.62 -5.98 -2.35
N LYS A 209 -14.15 -5.88 -3.56
CA LYS A 209 -15.59 -5.90 -3.84
C LYS A 209 -16.26 -7.22 -3.44
N GLU A 210 -15.66 -8.36 -3.79
CA GLU A 210 -16.22 -9.68 -3.48
C GLU A 210 -16.29 -9.92 -1.97
N ARG A 211 -15.22 -9.57 -1.25
CA ARG A 211 -15.14 -9.71 0.20
C ARG A 211 -15.97 -8.65 0.90
N GLY A 212 -16.26 -7.52 0.26
CA GLY A 212 -17.01 -6.41 0.84
C GLY A 212 -16.19 -5.72 1.94
N VAL A 213 -14.89 -5.58 1.69
CA VAL A 213 -13.95 -4.82 2.51
C VAL A 213 -13.67 -3.48 1.84
N ARG A 214 -12.93 -2.60 2.52
CA ARG A 214 -12.59 -1.26 2.06
C ARG A 214 -11.10 -0.99 2.19
N MET A 215 -10.63 -0.02 1.43
CA MET A 215 -9.23 0.41 1.44
C MET A 215 -9.01 1.63 2.34
N SER A 216 -10.05 2.36 2.74
CA SER A 216 -10.02 3.40 3.78
C SER A 216 -11.11 3.15 4.84
N PRO A 217 -10.98 3.75 6.04
CA PRO A 217 -12.02 3.66 7.05
C PRO A 217 -13.36 4.19 6.50
N PRO A 218 -14.50 3.56 6.84
CA PRO A 218 -15.81 4.12 6.51
C PRO A 218 -16.07 5.40 7.32
N GLU A 219 -16.82 6.35 6.76
CA GLU A 219 -17.14 7.62 7.44
C GLU A 219 -18.06 7.44 8.65
N ASP A 220 -19.00 6.50 8.54
CA ASP A 220 -20.04 6.24 9.52
C ASP A 220 -20.10 4.75 9.91
N GLY A 221 -20.59 4.49 11.13
CA GLY A 221 -20.79 3.13 11.66
C GLY A 221 -19.53 2.54 12.29
N GLY A 222 -19.67 1.33 12.86
CA GLY A 222 -18.54 0.59 13.40
C GLY A 222 -17.81 -0.18 12.31
N TYR A 223 -16.52 -0.43 12.52
CA TYR A 223 -15.70 -1.22 11.60
C TYR A 223 -14.56 -1.94 12.31
N LEU A 224 -14.03 -2.97 11.66
CA LEU A 224 -12.73 -3.55 12.02
C LEU A 224 -11.65 -2.97 11.11
N THR A 225 -10.51 -2.63 11.69
CA THR A 225 -9.26 -2.47 10.93
C THR A 225 -8.52 -3.79 10.98
N VAL A 226 -8.09 -4.31 9.84
CA VAL A 226 -7.35 -5.56 9.76
C VAL A 226 -6.04 -5.30 9.03
N ARG A 227 -4.92 -5.57 9.71
CA ARG A 227 -3.58 -5.51 9.14
C ARG A 227 -3.09 -6.91 8.91
N ARG A 228 -2.61 -7.18 7.70
CA ARG A 228 -2.00 -8.46 7.36
C ARG A 228 -0.84 -8.21 6.43
N PHE A 229 0.20 -9.01 6.54
CA PHE A 229 1.21 -9.00 5.51
C PHE A 229 0.68 -9.68 4.24
N GLU A 230 0.84 -9.00 3.10
CA GLU A 230 0.70 -9.50 1.74
C GLU A 230 2.09 -9.41 1.10
N ALA A 231 2.65 -10.55 0.67
CA ALA A 231 4.07 -10.66 0.37
C ALA A 231 4.97 -10.07 1.49
N ALA A 232 5.75 -9.02 1.20
CA ALA A 232 6.64 -8.34 2.14
C ALA A 232 6.05 -7.05 2.74
N GLU A 233 4.81 -6.69 2.40
CA GLU A 233 4.20 -5.41 2.77
C GLU A 233 2.98 -5.61 3.67
N VAL A 234 2.71 -4.61 4.51
CA VAL A 234 1.51 -4.62 5.35
C VAL A 234 0.36 -4.05 4.54
N LEU A 235 -0.63 -4.89 4.27
CA LEU A 235 -1.91 -4.50 3.74
C LEU A 235 -2.87 -4.19 4.90
N GLU A 236 -3.46 -3.00 4.87
CA GLU A 236 -4.48 -2.57 5.82
C GLU A 236 -5.83 -2.46 5.10
N GLU A 237 -6.82 -3.20 5.59
CA GLU A 237 -8.19 -3.24 5.07
C GLU A 237 -9.19 -2.95 6.18
N TYR A 238 -10.36 -2.45 5.79
CA TYR A 238 -11.43 -2.12 6.72
C TYR A 238 -12.69 -2.92 6.43
N ILE A 239 -13.32 -3.43 7.48
CA ILE A 239 -14.56 -4.20 7.38
C ILE A 239 -15.67 -3.38 8.02
N PRO A 240 -16.56 -2.73 7.23
CA PRO A 240 -17.75 -2.09 7.76
C PRO A 240 -18.63 -3.12 8.46
N LEU A 241 -19.10 -2.79 9.66
CA LEU A 241 -19.94 -3.66 10.47
C LEU A 241 -21.40 -3.22 10.41
N THR A 242 -22.28 -4.22 10.39
CA THR A 242 -23.71 -3.99 10.62
C THR A 242 -23.98 -3.80 12.12
N GLU A 243 -25.10 -3.14 12.46
CA GLU A 243 -25.51 -2.98 13.85
C GLU A 243 -25.59 -4.31 14.62
N ASP A 244 -25.98 -5.40 13.95
CA ASP A 244 -26.10 -6.72 14.58
C ASP A 244 -24.72 -7.32 14.86
N GLN A 245 -23.73 -7.09 13.98
CA GLN A 245 -22.34 -7.51 14.21
C GLN A 245 -21.70 -6.71 15.34
N GLU A 246 -21.91 -5.39 15.41
CA GLU A 246 -21.41 -4.59 16.54
C GLU A 246 -21.99 -5.08 17.87
N LYS A 247 -23.30 -5.35 17.94
CA LYS A 247 -23.95 -5.91 19.14
C LYS A 247 -23.43 -7.30 19.51
N GLU A 248 -23.07 -8.12 18.53
CA GLU A 248 -22.46 -9.43 18.78
C GLU A 248 -21.05 -9.30 19.34
N ILE A 249 -20.23 -8.40 18.76
CA ILE A 249 -18.87 -8.11 19.18
C ILE A 249 -18.85 -7.59 20.62
N THR A 250 -19.71 -6.62 20.96
CA THR A 250 -19.70 -6.01 22.30
C THR A 250 -20.52 -6.79 23.34
N GLY A 251 -21.47 -7.60 22.91
CA GLY A 251 -22.30 -8.43 23.80
C GLY A 251 -21.58 -9.67 24.35
N LEU A 252 -20.41 -10.03 23.82
CA LEU A 252 -19.64 -11.21 24.22
C LEU A 252 -18.40 -10.84 25.04
N ASN A 253 -18.10 -11.66 26.05
CA ASN A 253 -17.00 -11.43 26.99
C ASN A 253 -15.75 -12.29 26.70
N GLU A 254 -15.74 -13.09 25.64
CA GLU A 254 -14.58 -13.91 25.30
C GLU A 254 -13.61 -13.09 24.46
N ILE A 255 -12.64 -12.51 25.16
CA ILE A 255 -11.54 -11.73 24.59
C ILE A 255 -10.44 -12.70 24.17
N ILE A 256 -9.96 -12.52 22.94
CA ILE A 256 -8.84 -13.26 22.36
C ILE A 256 -7.53 -12.67 22.87
N ASP A 257 -6.57 -13.54 23.20
CA ASP A 257 -5.22 -13.10 23.57
C ASP A 257 -4.54 -12.41 22.37
N PRO A 258 -3.99 -11.19 22.52
CA PRO A 258 -3.27 -10.47 21.45
C PRO A 258 -2.17 -11.27 20.77
N VAL A 259 -1.61 -12.29 21.42
CA VAL A 259 -0.64 -13.21 20.80
C VAL A 259 -1.21 -13.89 19.55
N MET A 260 -2.52 -14.13 19.49
CA MET A 260 -3.16 -14.84 18.39
C MET A 260 -3.30 -13.99 17.12
N TYR A 261 -3.56 -12.69 17.27
CA TYR A 261 -3.81 -11.78 16.14
C TYR A 261 -2.72 -10.71 15.96
N GLY A 262 -1.73 -10.66 16.86
CA GLY A 262 -0.69 -9.64 16.87
C GLY A 262 -1.20 -8.31 17.41
N ILE A 263 -0.34 -7.57 18.10
CA ILE A 263 -0.70 -6.21 18.56
C ILE A 263 -1.04 -5.37 17.33
N ASP A 264 -2.21 -4.72 17.37
CA ASP A 264 -2.78 -3.91 16.28
C ASP A 264 -3.08 -4.65 14.96
N GLY A 265 -3.00 -5.99 14.94
CA GLY A 265 -3.33 -6.79 13.76
C GLY A 265 -4.83 -6.77 13.43
N ILE A 266 -5.66 -6.67 14.47
CA ILE A 266 -7.09 -6.37 14.37
C ILE A 266 -7.40 -5.30 15.42
N THR A 267 -8.10 -4.23 15.02
CA THR A 267 -8.65 -3.24 15.96
C THR A 267 -10.13 -3.01 15.66
N TYR A 268 -10.91 -2.69 16.70
CA TYR A 268 -12.33 -2.41 16.58
C TYR A 268 -12.64 -0.92 16.81
N ALA A 269 -13.18 -0.26 15.80
CA ALA A 269 -13.75 1.07 15.93
C ALA A 269 -15.28 0.95 16.07
N ALA A 270 -15.80 1.27 17.25
CA ALA A 270 -17.24 1.25 17.49
C ALA A 270 -17.94 2.45 16.84
N SER A 271 -19.17 2.22 16.36
CA SER A 271 -20.08 3.31 15.96
C SER A 271 -20.29 4.29 17.11
N GLN A 272 -20.69 5.53 16.77
CA GLN A 272 -20.92 6.57 17.78
C GLN A 272 -21.90 6.13 18.88
N GLU A 273 -22.97 5.40 18.53
CA GLU A 273 -23.96 4.92 19.50
C GLU A 273 -23.36 3.92 20.50
N ILE A 274 -22.57 2.95 20.01
CA ILE A 274 -21.92 1.94 20.85
C ILE A 274 -20.77 2.57 21.67
N TYR A 275 -19.99 3.46 21.07
CA TYR A 275 -18.93 4.17 21.77
C TYR A 275 -19.46 5.00 22.95
N GLU A 276 -20.57 5.73 22.76
CA GLU A 276 -21.16 6.55 23.81
C GLU A 276 -21.82 5.73 24.93
N SER A 277 -22.30 4.52 24.63
CA SER A 277 -23.04 3.68 25.58
C SER A 277 -22.17 2.66 26.31
N GLU A 278 -21.25 1.99 25.60
CA GLU A 278 -20.44 0.89 26.10
C GLU A 278 -18.96 1.27 26.21
N ASN A 279 -18.47 2.17 25.35
CA ASN A 279 -17.07 2.60 25.27
C ASN A 279 -16.12 1.39 25.26
N PRO A 280 -16.24 0.48 24.28
CA PRO A 280 -15.38 -0.69 24.19
C PRO A 280 -13.92 -0.26 24.01
N ASP A 281 -13.01 -1.09 24.52
CA ASP A 281 -11.58 -0.92 24.25
C ASP A 281 -11.30 -1.36 22.80
N PRO A 282 -10.75 -0.50 21.93
CA PRO A 282 -10.51 -0.84 20.52
C PRO A 282 -9.54 -2.01 20.33
N ASP A 283 -8.72 -2.32 21.34
CA ASP A 283 -7.70 -3.37 21.28
C ASP A 283 -8.19 -4.69 21.91
N GLU A 284 -9.38 -4.72 22.53
CA GLU A 284 -9.97 -5.95 23.09
C GLU A 284 -10.81 -6.69 22.04
N ILE A 285 -10.14 -7.55 21.28
CA ILE A 285 -10.77 -8.31 20.18
C ILE A 285 -11.50 -9.54 20.70
N THR A 286 -12.76 -9.70 20.30
CA THR A 286 -13.60 -10.84 20.67
C THR A 286 -13.62 -11.91 19.58
N VAL A 287 -14.07 -13.13 19.92
CA VAL A 287 -14.21 -14.25 18.96
C VAL A 287 -14.99 -13.86 17.69
N PRO A 288 -16.14 -13.16 17.75
CA PRO A 288 -16.84 -12.71 16.54
C PRO A 288 -16.01 -11.78 15.67
N ALA A 289 -15.29 -10.82 16.27
CA ALA A 289 -14.46 -9.88 15.52
C ALA A 289 -13.34 -10.62 14.78
N LEU A 290 -12.65 -11.55 15.47
CA LEU A 290 -11.64 -12.40 14.84
C LEU A 290 -12.22 -13.20 13.67
N LYS A 291 -13.36 -13.86 13.89
CA LYS A 291 -14.01 -14.67 12.84
C LYS A 291 -14.39 -13.84 11.61
N ILE A 292 -14.88 -12.61 11.81
CA ILE A 292 -15.17 -11.69 10.72
C ILE A 292 -13.88 -11.34 9.95
N ALA A 293 -12.78 -11.08 10.64
CA ALA A 293 -11.49 -10.82 10.01
C ALA A 293 -10.96 -12.04 9.22
N GLU A 294 -11.08 -13.26 9.75
CA GLU A 294 -10.73 -14.50 9.05
C GLU A 294 -11.57 -14.69 7.77
N GLU A 295 -12.88 -14.44 7.84
CA GLU A 295 -13.81 -14.62 6.71
C GLU A 295 -13.68 -13.53 5.63
N LYS A 296 -13.37 -12.30 6.01
CA LYS A 296 -13.40 -11.11 5.12
C LYS A 296 -12.03 -10.67 4.65
N CYS A 297 -11.00 -10.85 5.46
CA CYS A 297 -9.63 -10.40 5.19
C CYS A 297 -8.65 -11.57 5.07
N GLU A 298 -9.14 -12.81 5.04
CA GLU A 298 -8.29 -14.01 4.98
C GLU A 298 -7.25 -14.03 6.10
N PHE A 299 -7.61 -13.45 7.25
CA PHE A 299 -6.72 -13.32 8.39
C PHE A 299 -6.37 -14.70 8.93
N GLN A 300 -5.10 -14.93 9.26
CA GLN A 300 -4.58 -16.20 9.74
C GLN A 300 -3.92 -15.99 11.10
N THR A 301 -4.48 -16.66 12.11
CA THR A 301 -3.87 -16.76 13.43
C THR A 301 -2.88 -17.92 13.43
N VAL A 302 -1.64 -17.64 13.85
CA VAL A 302 -0.56 -18.63 13.88
C VAL A 302 0.24 -18.43 15.16
N GLY A 303 0.33 -19.50 15.96
CA GLY A 303 1.09 -19.54 17.20
C GLY A 303 2.35 -20.41 17.11
N THR A 304 3.14 -20.42 18.18
CA THR A 304 4.31 -21.31 18.30
C THR A 304 3.92 -22.79 18.38
N GLU A 305 2.70 -23.08 18.81
CA GLU A 305 2.11 -24.42 18.82
C GLU A 305 1.95 -25.01 17.42
N ASP A 306 1.81 -24.16 16.39
CA ASP A 306 1.65 -24.56 15.00
C ASP A 306 2.96 -24.93 14.33
N MET A 307 4.10 -24.55 14.92
CA MET A 307 5.47 -24.74 14.42
C MET A 307 6.00 -26.14 14.70
N LYS A 308 5.25 -27.17 14.28
CA LYS A 308 5.54 -28.59 14.51
C LYS A 308 5.08 -29.43 13.34
N GLU A 309 5.69 -30.61 13.21
CA GLU A 309 5.37 -31.60 12.18
C GLU A 309 5.63 -31.07 10.75
N ILE A 310 6.65 -30.24 10.59
CA ILE A 310 7.10 -29.67 9.32
C ILE A 310 7.77 -30.76 8.48
N THR A 311 7.33 -30.90 7.24
CA THR A 311 7.82 -31.90 6.27
C THR A 311 8.63 -31.29 5.13
N SER A 312 8.41 -30.01 4.83
CA SER A 312 9.25 -29.21 3.96
C SER A 312 9.09 -27.73 4.28
N ALA A 313 10.09 -26.93 3.92
CA ALA A 313 10.03 -25.48 3.99
C ALA A 313 10.53 -24.89 2.67
N GLU A 314 9.89 -23.84 2.18
CA GLU A 314 10.33 -23.07 1.01
C GLU A 314 10.56 -21.64 1.45
N LEU A 315 11.73 -21.08 1.14
CA LEU A 315 12.04 -19.69 1.40
C LEU A 315 12.13 -18.93 0.09
N GLU A 316 11.31 -17.89 -0.04
CA GLU A 316 11.34 -16.94 -1.15
C GLU A 316 11.77 -15.55 -0.64
N VAL A 317 12.51 -14.80 -1.45
CA VAL A 317 12.84 -13.40 -1.16
C VAL A 317 12.11 -12.49 -2.12
N VAL A 318 11.30 -11.61 -1.56
CA VAL A 318 10.62 -10.56 -2.31
C VAL A 318 11.40 -9.25 -2.12
N PRO A 319 11.70 -8.50 -3.19
CA PRO A 319 12.23 -7.15 -3.05
C PRO A 319 11.18 -6.29 -2.34
N ILE A 320 11.59 -5.55 -1.32
CA ILE A 320 10.72 -4.56 -0.70
C ILE A 320 10.53 -3.46 -1.73
N SER A 321 9.28 -3.20 -2.12
CA SER A 321 9.02 -2.06 -2.99
C SER A 321 9.43 -0.80 -2.23
N LYS A 322 10.25 0.06 -2.85
CA LYS A 322 10.78 1.28 -2.21
C LYS A 322 9.71 2.33 -1.92
N GLU A 323 8.41 2.04 -2.10
CA GLU A 323 7.35 3.02 -1.91
C GLU A 323 7.21 3.48 -0.44
N LEU A 324 7.70 2.71 0.54
CA LEU A 324 7.67 3.10 1.96
C LEU A 324 8.98 3.75 2.50
N GLU A 325 10.09 3.73 1.75
CA GLU A 325 11.37 4.31 2.23
C GLU A 325 11.42 5.85 2.20
N LYS A 326 10.40 6.55 1.67
CA LYS A 326 10.42 8.02 1.51
C LYS A 326 10.15 8.85 2.79
N ASN A 327 10.10 8.23 3.97
CA ASN A 327 9.97 8.97 5.23
C ASN A 327 11.26 9.08 6.06
N THR A 328 12.41 8.61 5.57
CA THR A 328 13.70 8.92 6.22
C THR A 328 14.80 9.27 5.21
N ASP A 329 15.64 10.20 5.64
CA ASP A 329 16.63 10.94 4.87
C ASP A 329 17.63 10.09 4.05
N LEU A 330 18.02 10.65 2.88
CA LEU A 330 19.21 10.35 2.07
C LEU A 330 19.17 9.07 1.21
N ALA A 331 18.39 9.11 0.13
CA ALA A 331 18.50 8.16 -0.98
C ALA A 331 19.88 8.25 -1.67
N ARG A 332 20.67 7.18 -1.55
CA ARG A 332 21.73 6.88 -2.52
C ARG A 332 21.10 6.33 -3.81
N LYS A 333 21.55 6.91 -4.93
CA LYS A 333 21.46 6.33 -6.27
C LYS A 333 21.99 4.90 -6.24
N ASP A 334 21.19 3.94 -6.72
CA ASP A 334 21.54 2.91 -7.71
C ASP A 334 20.44 1.84 -7.77
N SER A 335 20.39 1.14 -8.92
CA SER A 335 19.47 0.07 -9.40
C SER A 335 18.08 0.55 -9.83
N ALA A 336 17.78 0.79 -11.12
CA ALA A 336 17.82 -0.09 -12.31
C ALA A 336 16.79 -1.23 -12.24
N ASP A 337 15.89 -1.23 -13.23
CA ASP A 337 14.84 -2.20 -13.51
C ASP A 337 15.32 -3.64 -13.28
N SER A 338 14.74 -4.30 -12.28
CA SER A 338 14.82 -5.75 -12.14
C SER A 338 13.40 -6.28 -12.22
N GLU A 339 13.05 -6.92 -13.34
CA GLU A 339 11.98 -7.91 -13.35
C GLU A 339 12.25 -8.88 -12.19
N VAL A 340 11.37 -8.87 -11.20
CA VAL A 340 11.54 -9.63 -9.95
C VAL A 340 11.33 -11.11 -10.27
N VAL A 341 12.42 -11.82 -10.52
CA VAL A 341 12.42 -13.28 -10.35
C VAL A 341 12.59 -13.51 -8.86
N GLY A 342 11.49 -13.75 -8.14
CA GLY A 342 11.52 -14.25 -6.77
C GLY A 342 12.39 -15.52 -6.75
N ILE A 343 13.49 -15.47 -6.01
CA ILE A 343 14.37 -16.64 -5.87
C ILE A 343 13.83 -17.43 -4.71
N SER A 344 13.44 -18.68 -4.97
CA SER A 344 12.99 -19.61 -3.95
C SER A 344 13.90 -20.82 -3.81
N GLU A 345 14.06 -21.31 -2.59
CA GLU A 345 14.82 -22.53 -2.27
C GLU A 345 13.99 -23.44 -1.36
N MET A 346 14.02 -24.74 -1.65
CA MET A 346 13.25 -25.75 -0.93
C MET A 346 14.14 -26.59 -0.01
N LEU A 347 13.77 -26.64 1.26
CA LEU A 347 14.38 -27.45 2.30
C LEU A 347 13.53 -28.70 2.60
N GLN A 348 14.16 -29.87 2.48
CA GLN A 348 13.58 -31.17 2.82
C GLN A 348 14.47 -32.03 3.73
N ASP A 349 15.63 -31.50 4.16
CA ASP A 349 16.54 -32.22 5.04
C ASP A 349 15.93 -32.37 6.44
N PRO A 350 15.71 -33.61 6.95
CA PRO A 350 15.02 -33.81 8.22
C PRO A 350 15.76 -33.26 9.45
N GLU A 351 17.09 -33.17 9.43
CA GLU A 351 17.86 -32.63 10.56
C GLU A 351 17.72 -31.11 10.60
N LEU A 352 17.80 -30.45 9.44
CA LEU A 352 17.60 -29.00 9.33
C LEU A 352 16.15 -28.61 9.59
N LEU A 353 15.17 -29.36 9.08
CA LEU A 353 13.75 -29.11 9.38
C LEU A 353 13.45 -29.21 10.87
N LYS A 354 14.03 -30.19 11.56
CA LYS A 354 13.88 -30.29 13.01
C LYS A 354 14.53 -29.11 13.73
N ARG A 355 15.69 -28.63 13.28
CA ARG A 355 16.31 -27.43 13.85
C ARG A 355 15.46 -26.17 13.59
N LEU A 356 14.88 -26.06 12.41
CA LEU A 356 13.93 -24.99 12.06
C LEU A 356 12.71 -25.00 12.99
N GLU A 357 12.09 -26.17 13.23
CA GLU A 357 11.00 -26.32 14.21
C GLU A 357 11.43 -25.86 15.61
N GLU A 358 12.62 -26.24 16.07
CA GLU A 358 13.12 -25.85 17.39
C GLU A 358 13.28 -24.33 17.54
N ILE A 359 13.74 -23.65 16.49
CA ILE A 359 13.87 -22.18 16.47
C ILE A 359 12.47 -21.54 16.48
N LEU A 360 11.60 -21.94 15.57
CA LEU A 360 10.27 -21.32 15.39
C LEU A 360 9.36 -21.56 16.61
N ALA A 361 9.37 -22.77 17.17
CA ALA A 361 8.60 -23.09 18.37
C ALA A 361 9.22 -22.52 19.66
N GLY A 362 10.51 -22.14 19.62
CA GLY A 362 11.22 -21.52 20.74
C GLY A 362 11.12 -19.99 20.80
N ALA A 363 10.58 -19.37 19.75
CA ALA A 363 10.44 -17.92 19.67
C ALA A 363 9.45 -17.37 20.72
N SER A 364 9.70 -16.15 21.20
CA SER A 364 8.81 -15.45 22.13
C SER A 364 8.00 -14.39 21.40
N PHE A 365 6.72 -14.25 21.74
CA PHE A 365 5.89 -13.15 21.26
C PHE A 365 6.53 -11.79 21.58
N ASP A 366 6.45 -10.85 20.65
CA ASP A 366 7.05 -9.52 20.75
C ASP A 366 6.17 -8.47 20.05
N GLU A 367 6.53 -7.19 20.20
CA GLU A 367 5.88 -6.08 19.49
C GLU A 367 6.42 -5.94 18.06
N ALA A 368 5.69 -5.19 17.22
CA ALA A 368 6.12 -4.86 15.86
C ALA A 368 7.49 -4.14 15.88
N LYS A 369 8.36 -4.49 14.91
CA LYS A 369 9.67 -3.86 14.73
C LYS A 369 9.83 -3.34 13.32
N GLU A 370 10.66 -2.32 13.18
CA GLU A 370 11.11 -1.80 11.89
C GLU A 370 12.18 -2.72 11.31
N CYS A 371 11.79 -3.94 10.93
CA CYS A 371 12.66 -4.91 10.26
C CYS A 371 12.11 -5.23 8.85
N PRO A 372 12.97 -5.45 7.84
CA PRO A 372 12.57 -5.78 6.48
C PRO A 372 12.11 -7.24 6.38
N TYR A 373 10.82 -7.52 6.61
CA TYR A 373 10.22 -8.86 6.63
C TYR A 373 9.96 -9.44 5.23
N ASN A 374 10.99 -9.49 4.40
CA ASN A 374 10.88 -9.82 2.99
C ASN A 374 11.32 -11.25 2.62
N GLY A 375 11.77 -12.03 3.60
CA GLY A 375 11.93 -13.48 3.46
C GLY A 375 10.62 -14.20 3.76
N ILE A 376 9.95 -14.75 2.76
CA ILE A 376 8.70 -15.48 2.90
C ILE A 376 9.02 -16.97 3.05
N LEU A 377 8.92 -17.48 4.28
CA LEU A 377 9.13 -18.88 4.63
C LEU A 377 7.78 -19.61 4.68
N THR A 378 7.51 -20.43 3.67
CA THR A 378 6.32 -21.29 3.59
C THR A 378 6.63 -22.68 4.13
N LEU A 379 6.00 -23.04 5.24
CA LEU A 379 6.16 -24.32 5.91
C LEU A 379 5.03 -25.26 5.49
N THR A 380 5.35 -26.49 5.07
CA THR A 380 4.34 -27.52 4.78
C THR A 380 4.37 -28.59 5.87
N LYS A 381 3.23 -28.76 6.56
CA LYS A 381 3.06 -29.70 7.67
C LYS A 381 2.68 -31.10 7.19
N ALA A 382 2.80 -32.09 8.08
CA ALA A 382 2.53 -33.49 7.78
C ALA A 382 1.06 -33.78 7.40
N ASP A 383 0.13 -32.93 7.85
CA ASP A 383 -1.29 -32.99 7.48
C ASP A 383 -1.59 -32.28 6.14
N GLY A 384 -0.58 -31.68 5.51
CA GLY A 384 -0.67 -30.93 4.25
C GLY A 384 -1.05 -29.47 4.41
N THR A 385 -1.26 -28.98 5.64
CA THR A 385 -1.50 -27.56 5.88
C THR A 385 -0.21 -26.75 5.68
N GLN A 386 -0.39 -25.48 5.30
CA GLN A 386 0.71 -24.55 5.11
C GLN A 386 0.65 -23.42 6.13
N VAL A 387 1.82 -23.00 6.61
CA VAL A 387 1.99 -21.87 7.51
C VAL A 387 3.04 -20.95 6.92
N VAL A 388 2.75 -19.65 6.89
CA VAL A 388 3.69 -18.63 6.42
C VAL A 388 4.34 -17.95 7.61
N VAL A 389 5.66 -17.86 7.56
CA VAL A 389 6.50 -17.09 8.48
C VAL A 389 7.29 -16.08 7.64
N ARG A 390 7.34 -14.83 8.07
CA ARG A 390 8.17 -13.80 7.44
C ARG A 390 9.40 -13.53 8.27
N LEU A 391 10.55 -13.53 7.61
CA LEU A 391 11.87 -13.39 8.20
C LEU A 391 12.42 -12.01 7.87
N ALA A 392 13.02 -11.35 8.86
CA ALA A 392 13.81 -10.16 8.61
C ALA A 392 15.11 -10.50 7.87
N SER A 393 15.49 -9.69 6.88
CA SER A 393 16.70 -9.90 6.06
C SER A 393 17.93 -9.07 6.48
N ASP A 394 17.77 -8.10 7.39
CA ASP A 394 18.84 -7.21 7.87
C ASP A 394 19.64 -7.79 9.05
N GLY A 395 19.37 -9.03 9.44
CA GLY A 395 19.96 -9.68 10.61
C GLY A 395 19.21 -9.41 11.92
N CYS A 396 18.07 -8.73 11.87
CA CYS A 396 17.10 -8.69 12.96
C CYS A 396 16.59 -10.12 13.25
N ASP A 397 16.54 -10.50 14.52
CA ASP A 397 16.01 -11.81 14.94
C ASP A 397 14.47 -11.80 15.11
N SER A 398 13.79 -10.87 14.45
CA SER A 398 12.33 -10.75 14.46
C SER A 398 11.71 -11.48 13.27
N MET A 399 10.54 -12.06 13.51
CA MET A 399 9.75 -12.79 12.53
C MET A 399 8.28 -12.42 12.67
N VAL A 400 7.50 -12.62 11.61
CA VAL A 400 6.03 -12.47 11.63
C VAL A 400 5.39 -13.81 11.31
N TYR A 401 4.49 -14.27 12.17
CA TYR A 401 3.74 -15.51 11.98
C TYR A 401 2.32 -15.19 11.48
N GLY A 402 1.85 -15.96 10.51
CA GLY A 402 0.51 -15.80 9.96
C GLY A 402 0.31 -14.42 9.33
N SER A 403 -0.79 -13.76 9.70
CA SER A 403 -1.11 -12.44 9.15
C SER A 403 -0.31 -11.30 9.76
N TYR A 404 -0.13 -11.24 11.09
CA TYR A 404 0.42 -10.05 11.74
C TYR A 404 1.02 -10.27 13.15
N SER A 405 1.29 -11.52 13.55
CA SER A 405 1.81 -11.80 14.91
C SER A 405 3.33 -11.75 14.94
N PHE A 406 3.92 -10.85 15.73
CA PHE A 406 5.38 -10.67 15.81
C PHE A 406 6.01 -11.58 16.87
N TYR A 407 7.12 -12.19 16.49
CA TYR A 407 7.91 -13.09 17.32
C TYR A 407 9.39 -12.74 17.26
N GLN A 408 10.09 -13.05 18.33
CA GLN A 408 11.51 -12.82 18.52
C GLN A 408 12.20 -14.16 18.77
N ALA A 409 13.10 -14.55 17.86
CA ALA A 409 13.97 -15.70 18.05
C ALA A 409 15.11 -15.37 19.04
N ALA A 410 15.84 -16.39 19.51
CA ALA A 410 17.06 -16.12 20.25
C ALA A 410 18.14 -15.52 19.32
N GLY A 411 19.06 -14.76 19.90
CA GLY A 411 20.05 -13.99 19.13
C GLY A 411 20.84 -14.83 18.12
N GLY A 412 20.76 -14.46 16.84
CA GLY A 412 21.41 -15.10 15.70
C GLY A 412 20.66 -16.29 15.10
N GLU A 413 19.49 -16.69 15.64
CA GLU A 413 18.76 -17.84 15.14
C GLU A 413 18.03 -17.54 13.81
N VAL A 414 17.60 -16.30 13.55
CA VAL A 414 17.05 -15.96 12.21
C VAL A 414 18.15 -16.04 11.17
N ALA A 415 19.37 -15.60 11.49
CA ALA A 415 20.52 -15.77 10.61
C ALA A 415 20.85 -17.26 10.36
N GLU A 416 20.64 -18.12 11.36
CA GLU A 416 20.75 -19.58 11.22
C GLU A 416 19.70 -20.14 10.25
N ILE A 417 18.46 -19.65 10.29
CA ILE A 417 17.42 -20.02 9.31
C ILE A 417 17.89 -19.65 7.90
N TRP A 418 18.39 -18.43 7.69
CA TRP A 418 18.95 -18.02 6.39
C TRP A 418 20.12 -18.91 5.94
N ASP A 419 20.95 -19.42 6.86
CA ASP A 419 22.04 -20.36 6.53
C ASP A 419 21.54 -21.73 6.07
N MET A 420 20.29 -22.10 6.35
CA MET A 420 19.65 -23.32 5.82
C MET A 420 19.27 -23.20 4.34
N PHE A 421 19.24 -21.97 3.80
CA PHE A 421 18.89 -21.64 2.41
C PHE A 421 20.03 -20.87 1.72
N PRO A 422 21.17 -21.53 1.45
CA PRO A 422 22.37 -20.87 0.93
C PRO A 422 22.21 -20.24 -0.46
N GLU A 423 21.34 -20.76 -1.33
CA GLU A 423 21.15 -20.21 -2.68
C GLU A 423 20.45 -18.86 -2.60
N VAL A 424 19.39 -18.79 -1.78
CA VAL A 424 18.66 -17.54 -1.53
C VAL A 424 19.53 -16.52 -0.79
N LYS A 425 20.24 -16.96 0.26
CA LYS A 425 21.11 -16.07 1.07
C LYS A 425 22.22 -15.42 0.23
N ALA A 426 22.79 -16.15 -0.72
CA ALA A 426 23.87 -15.65 -1.57
C ALA A 426 23.44 -14.44 -2.44
N GLU A 427 22.15 -14.26 -2.68
CA GLU A 427 21.61 -13.19 -3.52
C GLU A 427 21.29 -11.92 -2.71
N ILE A 428 20.90 -12.05 -1.42
CA ILE A 428 20.71 -10.90 -0.53
C ILE A 428 22.04 -10.19 -0.19
N VAL A 429 23.15 -10.92 -0.16
CA VAL A 429 24.47 -10.40 0.27
C VAL A 429 25.25 -9.71 -0.87
N LYS A 430 24.72 -9.73 -2.10
CA LYS A 430 25.33 -9.02 -3.25
C LYS A 430 24.98 -7.55 -3.23
#